data_AF-A0A3G5FIE4-F1
#
_entry.id   AF-A0A3G5FIE4-F1
#
_cell.length_a   1.000
_cell.length_b   1.000
_cell.length_c   1.000
_cell.angle_alpha   90.00
_cell.angle_beta   90.00
_cell.angle_gamma   90.00
#
_symmetry.space_group_name_H-M   'P 1'
#
loop_
_entity.id
_entity.type
_entity.pdbx_description
1 polymer ?
#
loop_
_entity_poly.entity_id
_entity_poly.type
_entity_poly.pdbx_seq_one_letter_code
_entity_poly.pdbx_strand_id
1 'polypeptide(L)'
;MESHANLSFYFVVSSTLLISTLVKTSVTALSIALGAFLLPQLLTEIFQTGIINQLLHLFPIKMFNVKDLLEYLAMPQSFFTPNFFSNTSVLLIFLFMCTLVFTIINYLYTKKQQIN
;
A
#
# COMPACT_ATOMS: atom_id res chain seq x y z
N MET A 1 -25.57 -3.35 0.79
CA MET A 1 -24.36 -3.99 0.23
C MET A 1 -23.60 -3.11 -0.78
N GLU A 2 -24.07 -1.88 -1.12
CA GLU A 2 -23.43 -1.02 -2.15
C GLU A 2 -22.38 -0.03 -1.64
N SER A 3 -22.18 0.12 -0.33
CA SER A 3 -21.28 1.15 0.22
C SER A 3 -19.78 0.77 0.14
N HIS A 4 -19.45 -0.53 0.09
CA HIS A 4 -18.08 -1.03 0.27
C HIS A 4 -17.21 -0.98 -0.98
N ALA A 5 -17.79 -1.11 -2.19
CA ALA A 5 -17.05 -1.03 -3.44
C ALA A 5 -16.52 0.39 -3.75
N ASN A 6 -17.15 1.40 -3.16
CA ASN A 6 -16.86 2.80 -3.47
C ASN A 6 -15.49 3.23 -2.92
N LEU A 7 -15.08 2.74 -1.75
CA LEU A 7 -13.84 3.18 -1.10
C LEU A 7 -12.59 2.73 -1.89
N SER A 8 -12.56 1.48 -2.34
CA SER A 8 -11.48 0.95 -3.17
C SER A 8 -11.43 1.64 -4.53
N PHE A 9 -12.60 1.94 -5.12
CA PHE A 9 -12.68 2.70 -6.36
C PHE A 9 -12.13 4.12 -6.20
N TYR A 10 -12.56 4.84 -5.15
CA TYR A 10 -12.02 6.18 -4.85
C TYR A 10 -10.51 6.13 -4.57
N PHE A 11 -10.01 5.12 -3.87
CA PHE A 11 -8.58 4.95 -3.63
C PHE A 11 -7.78 4.77 -4.93
N VAL A 12 -8.28 3.94 -5.85
CA VAL A 12 -7.65 3.72 -7.17
C VAL A 12 -7.69 4.99 -8.01
N VAL A 13 -8.82 5.70 -8.05
CA VAL A 13 -8.97 6.96 -8.80
C VAL A 13 -8.03 8.03 -8.23
N SER A 14 -8.01 8.23 -6.92
CA SER A 14 -7.12 9.20 -6.27
C SER A 14 -5.64 8.86 -6.46
N SER A 15 -5.26 7.58 -6.38
CA SER A 15 -3.88 7.15 -6.62
C SER A 15 -3.46 7.37 -8.06
N THR A 16 -4.35 7.08 -9.02
CA THR A 16 -4.10 7.30 -10.45
C THR A 16 -3.97 8.80 -10.76
N LEU A 17 -4.82 9.64 -10.17
CA LEU A 17 -4.73 11.10 -10.29
C LEU A 17 -3.42 11.63 -9.72
N LEU A 18 -2.98 11.14 -8.55
CA LEU A 18 -1.70 11.52 -7.94
C LEU A 18 -0.52 11.11 -8.82
N ILE A 19 -0.53 9.90 -9.37
CA ILE A 19 0.51 9.45 -10.31
C ILE A 19 0.50 10.32 -11.57
N SER A 20 -0.68 10.72 -12.06
CA SER A 20 -0.82 11.60 -13.22
C SER A 20 -0.27 13.00 -13.00
N THR A 21 -0.29 13.54 -11.78
CA THR A 21 0.29 14.87 -11.50
C THR A 21 1.81 14.83 -11.38
N LEU A 22 2.39 13.68 -11.03
CA LEU A 22 3.83 13.49 -10.89
C LEU A 22 4.54 13.14 -12.20
N VAL A 23 3.80 12.69 -13.21
CA VAL A 23 4.37 12.09 -14.42
C VAL A 23 4.04 12.93 -15.65
N LYS A 24 5.06 13.28 -16.43
CA LYS A 24 4.95 14.21 -17.59
C LYS A 24 4.08 13.69 -18.75
N THR A 25 3.83 12.38 -18.85
CA THR A 25 2.99 11.83 -19.93
C THR A 25 1.90 10.88 -19.39
N SER A 26 0.70 10.99 -19.96
CA SER A 26 -0.48 10.21 -19.54
C SER A 26 -0.27 8.71 -19.71
N VAL A 27 0.48 8.27 -20.73
CA VAL A 27 0.77 6.85 -20.98
C VAL A 27 1.68 6.27 -19.90
N THR A 28 2.72 7.03 -19.49
CA THR A 28 3.58 6.60 -18.39
C THR A 28 2.85 6.64 -17.04
N ALA A 29 1.97 7.62 -16.82
CA ALA A 29 1.16 7.69 -15.60
C ALA A 29 0.24 6.47 -15.47
N LEU A 30 -0.43 6.10 -16.56
CA LEU A 30 -1.30 4.92 -16.61
C LEU A 30 -0.51 3.62 -16.42
N SER A 31 0.67 3.50 -17.05
CA SER A 31 1.54 2.33 -16.88
C SER A 31 2.04 2.18 -15.44
N ILE A 32 2.39 3.29 -14.79
CA ILE A 32 2.82 3.31 -13.38
C ILE A 32 1.65 2.98 -12.45
N ALA A 33 0.45 3.52 -12.71
CA ALA A 33 -0.75 3.21 -11.94
C ALA A 33 -1.18 1.74 -12.07
N LEU A 34 -1.16 1.20 -13.29
CA LEU A 34 -1.41 -0.22 -13.55
C LEU A 34 -0.36 -1.09 -12.88
N GLY A 35 0.91 -0.71 -12.97
CA GLY A 35 1.99 -1.39 -12.24
C GLY A 35 1.75 -1.38 -10.74
N ALA A 36 1.46 -0.23 -10.14
CA ALA A 36 1.21 -0.12 -8.71
C ALA A 36 0.00 -0.94 -8.23
N PHE A 37 -1.00 -1.17 -9.09
CA PHE A 37 -2.19 -1.95 -8.75
C PHE A 37 -2.05 -3.45 -9.03
N LEU A 38 -1.43 -3.84 -10.15
CA LEU A 38 -1.25 -5.23 -10.56
C LEU A 38 -0.08 -5.90 -9.84
N LEU A 39 0.95 -5.15 -9.47
CA LEU A 39 2.16 -5.69 -8.84
C LEU A 39 1.83 -6.39 -7.52
N PRO A 40 1.05 -5.81 -6.58
CA PRO A 40 0.72 -6.51 -5.35
C PRO A 40 -0.19 -7.72 -5.59
N GLN A 41 -1.09 -7.65 -6.57
CA GLN A 41 -1.95 -8.76 -6.92
C GLN A 41 -1.13 -9.96 -7.44
N LEU A 42 -0.19 -9.72 -8.35
CA LEU A 42 0.71 -10.75 -8.87
C LEU A 42 1.64 -11.32 -7.80
N LEU A 43 2.23 -10.46 -6.98
CA LEU A 43 3.13 -10.91 -5.92
C LEU A 43 2.39 -11.72 -4.85
N THR A 44 1.10 -11.49 -4.61
CA THR A 44 0.31 -12.29 -3.66
C THR A 44 0.09 -13.71 -4.19
N GLU A 45 -0.11 -13.88 -5.50
CA GLU A 45 -0.28 -15.21 -6.11
C GLU A 45 1.05 -16.00 -6.14
N ILE A 46 2.18 -15.29 -6.28
CA ILE A 46 3.53 -15.88 -6.31
C ILE A 46 4.03 -16.21 -4.91
N PHE A 47 3.85 -15.30 -3.95
CA PHE A 47 4.29 -15.45 -2.56
C PHE A 47 3.10 -15.83 -1.68
N GLN A 48 2.70 -17.10 -1.73
CA GLN A 48 1.57 -17.61 -0.95
C GLN A 48 1.87 -17.72 0.57
N THR A 49 3.15 -17.71 0.95
CA THR A 49 3.58 -17.85 2.35
C THR A 49 4.76 -16.94 2.70
N GLY A 50 4.76 -16.42 3.93
CA GLY A 50 5.87 -15.66 4.52
C GLY A 50 5.55 -14.19 4.82
N ILE A 51 6.57 -13.49 5.32
CA ILE A 51 6.54 -12.06 5.71
C ILE A 51 6.09 -11.16 4.56
N ILE A 52 6.49 -11.52 3.33
CA ILE A 52 6.14 -10.81 2.10
C ILE A 52 4.63 -10.90 1.85
N ASN A 53 4.02 -12.09 1.97
CA ASN A 53 2.56 -12.24 1.80
C ASN A 53 1.77 -11.41 2.82
N GLN A 54 2.20 -11.43 4.08
CA GLN A 54 1.57 -10.64 5.15
C GLN A 54 1.64 -9.13 4.88
N LEU A 55 2.75 -8.65 4.30
CA LEU A 55 2.89 -7.26 3.89
C LEU A 55 2.02 -6.92 2.68
N LEU A 56 1.89 -7.85 1.73
CA LEU A 56 1.03 -7.67 0.56
C LEU A 56 -0.46 -7.65 0.89
N HIS A 57 -0.87 -8.39 1.91
CA HIS A 57 -2.23 -8.31 2.47
C HIS A 57 -2.58 -6.95 3.08
N LEU A 58 -1.60 -6.10 3.40
CA LEU A 58 -1.85 -4.73 3.86
C LEU A 58 -2.28 -3.78 2.74
N PHE A 59 -2.09 -4.17 1.48
CA PHE A 59 -2.58 -3.36 0.38
C PHE A 59 -4.10 -3.54 0.23
N PRO A 60 -4.87 -2.46 0.06
CA PRO A 60 -6.33 -2.48 -0.06
C PRO A 60 -6.82 -3.07 -1.40
N ILE A 61 -6.02 -3.90 -2.07
CA ILE A 61 -6.30 -4.48 -3.39
C ILE A 61 -7.12 -5.77 -3.24
N LYS A 62 -6.91 -6.54 -2.17
CA LYS A 62 -7.72 -7.74 -1.83
C LYS A 62 -8.70 -7.52 -0.67
N MET A 63 -8.44 -6.58 0.24
CA MET A 63 -9.26 -6.41 1.45
C MET A 63 -10.42 -5.43 1.22
N PHE A 64 -11.61 -6.01 1.02
CA PHE A 64 -12.87 -5.30 0.78
C PHE A 64 -13.48 -4.67 2.05
N ASN A 65 -12.94 -4.91 3.24
CA ASN A 65 -13.52 -4.39 4.48
C ASN A 65 -12.50 -4.08 5.58
N VAL A 66 -12.71 -2.96 6.28
CA VAL A 66 -11.96 -2.61 7.51
C VAL A 66 -12.19 -3.66 8.60
N LYS A 67 -13.36 -4.32 8.59
CA LYS A 67 -13.66 -5.43 9.50
C LYS A 67 -12.75 -6.64 9.24
N ASP A 68 -12.51 -6.99 7.98
CA ASP A 68 -11.65 -8.11 7.60
C ASP A 68 -10.19 -7.80 7.96
N LEU A 69 -9.75 -6.55 7.83
CA LEU A 69 -8.46 -6.07 8.35
C LEU A 69 -8.37 -6.24 9.86
N LEU A 70 -9.39 -5.83 10.61
CA LEU A 70 -9.41 -5.94 12.07
C LEU A 70 -9.42 -7.41 12.54
N GLU A 71 -10.20 -8.27 11.88
CA GLU A 71 -10.18 -9.72 12.12
C GLU A 71 -8.81 -10.31 11.82
N TYR A 72 -8.18 -9.90 10.71
CA TYR A 72 -6.86 -10.38 10.31
C TYR A 72 -5.76 -9.94 11.30
N LEU A 73 -5.85 -8.73 11.87
CA LEU A 73 -4.94 -8.24 12.91
C LEU A 73 -5.17 -8.91 14.28
N ALA A 74 -6.41 -9.35 14.56
CA ALA A 74 -6.80 -10.02 15.79
C ALA A 74 -6.49 -11.53 15.78
N MET A 75 -6.30 -12.12 14.60
CA MET A 75 -6.07 -13.55 14.46
C MET A 75 -4.64 -13.92 14.89
N PRO A 76 -4.46 -14.86 15.84
CA PRO A 76 -3.16 -15.15 16.46
C PRO A 76 -2.13 -15.82 15.54
N GLN A 77 -2.52 -16.25 14.34
CA GLN A 77 -1.65 -16.95 13.38
C GLN A 77 -1.42 -16.17 12.08
N SER A 78 -2.06 -15.02 11.89
CA SER A 78 -2.12 -14.36 10.59
C SER A 78 -1.13 -13.21 10.42
N PHE A 79 -0.63 -12.66 11.54
CA PHE A 79 0.28 -11.51 11.57
C PHE A 79 1.52 -11.80 12.45
N PHE A 80 2.55 -10.94 12.37
CA PHE A 80 3.88 -11.15 12.98
C PHE A 80 3.90 -11.54 14.47
N THR A 81 2.89 -11.14 15.24
CA THR A 81 2.75 -11.49 16.66
C THR A 81 1.33 -12.00 16.98
N PRO A 82 1.15 -12.80 18.05
CA PRO A 82 -0.16 -13.37 18.40
C PRO A 82 -1.13 -12.37 19.04
N ASN A 83 -0.66 -11.19 19.45
CA ASN A 83 -1.45 -10.18 20.15
C ASN A 83 -1.80 -9.00 19.23
N PHE A 84 -3.08 -8.65 19.18
CA PHE A 84 -3.62 -7.51 18.41
C PHE A 84 -2.85 -6.18 18.64
N PHE A 85 -2.58 -5.84 19.91
CA PHE A 85 -1.90 -4.59 20.27
C PHE A 85 -0.43 -4.57 19.78
N SER A 86 0.22 -5.73 19.81
CA SER A 86 1.60 -5.88 19.31
C SER A 86 1.63 -5.78 17.78
N ASN A 87 0.70 -6.45 17.08
CA ASN A 87 0.56 -6.36 15.62
C ASN A 87 0.32 -4.92 15.16
N THR A 88 -0.58 -4.21 15.84
CA THR A 88 -0.90 -2.82 15.53
C THR A 88 0.32 -1.92 15.73
N SER A 89 1.08 -2.13 16.81
CA SER A 89 2.30 -1.36 17.10
C SER A 89 3.39 -1.62 16.06
N VAL A 90 3.61 -2.87 15.63
CA VAL A 90 4.55 -3.24 14.56
C VAL A 90 4.16 -2.59 13.24
N LEU A 91 2.87 -2.62 12.88
CA LEU A 91 2.37 -1.98 11.67
C LEU A 91 2.59 -0.46 11.70
N LEU A 92 2.36 0.18 12.85
CA LEU A 92 2.55 1.62 13.03
C LEU A 92 4.04 2.01 12.90
N ILE A 93 4.94 1.22 13.50
CA ILE A 93 6.39 1.40 13.35
C ILE A 93 6.82 1.22 11.89
N PHE A 94 6.31 0.20 11.22
CA PHE A 94 6.59 -0.03 9.81
C PHE A 94 6.12 1.14 8.92
N LEU A 95 4.89 1.62 9.13
CA LEU A 95 4.34 2.77 8.40
C LEU A 95 5.16 4.04 8.63
N PHE A 96 5.61 4.26 9.87
CA PHE A 96 6.47 5.38 10.23
C PHE A 96 7.82 5.30 9.50
N MET A 97 8.44 4.12 9.46
CA MET A 97 9.69 3.89 8.72
C MET A 97 9.51 4.13 7.22
N CYS A 98 8.43 3.63 6.61
CA CYS A 98 8.13 3.91 5.20
C CYS A 98 7.98 5.41 4.94
N THR A 99 7.24 6.12 5.81
CA THR A 99 7.02 7.57 5.67
C THR A 99 8.34 8.34 5.74
N LEU A 100 9.24 7.97 6.67
CA LEU A 100 10.59 8.55 6.74
C LEU A 100 11.38 8.31 5.45
N VAL A 101 11.38 7.08 4.92
CA VAL A 101 12.09 6.75 3.68
C VAL A 101 11.56 7.56 2.51
N PHE A 102 10.23 7.62 2.32
CA PHE A 102 9.62 8.42 1.25
C PHE A 102 9.92 9.91 1.40
N THR A 103 9.94 10.43 2.63
CA THR A 103 10.28 11.83 2.91
C THR A 103 11.74 12.12 2.55
N ILE A 104 12.67 11.22 2.88
CA ILE A 104 14.09 11.35 2.52
C ILE A 104 14.27 11.30 1.00
N ILE A 105 13.62 10.35 0.31
CA ILE A 105 13.68 10.25 -1.15
C ILE A 105 13.16 11.54 -1.80
N ASN A 106 12.01 12.04 -1.36
CA ASN A 106 11.43 13.29 -1.87
C ASN A 106 12.34 14.49 -1.60
N TYR A 107 12.94 14.56 -0.41
CA TYR A 107 13.91 15.60 -0.08
C TYR A 107 15.12 15.59 -1.03
N LEU A 108 15.69 14.40 -1.29
CA LEU A 108 16.80 14.24 -2.22
C LEU A 108 16.41 14.58 -3.66
N TYR A 109 15.21 14.19 -4.09
CA TYR A 109 14.69 14.49 -5.42
C TYR A 109 14.51 15.99 -5.63
N THR A 110 13.88 16.69 -4.69
CA THR A 110 13.69 18.15 -4.75
C THR A 110 15.03 18.89 -4.70
N LYS A 111 15.97 18.45 -3.85
CA LYS A 111 17.32 19.03 -3.82
C LYS A 111 18.04 18.88 -5.17
N LYS A 112 17.87 17.75 -5.85
CA LYS A 112 18.46 17.51 -7.18
C LYS A 112 17.82 18.36 -8.28
N GLN A 113 16.54 18.70 -8.17
CA GLN A 113 15.85 19.60 -9.10
C GLN A 113 16.14 21.08 -8.89
N GLN A 114 16.53 21.52 -7.69
CA GLN A 114 16.89 22.92 -7.41
C GLN A 114 18.32 23.26 -7.85
N ILE A 115 19.20 22.25 -8.01
CA ILE A 115 20.61 22.42 -8.38
C ILE A 115 20.81 22.39 -9.91
N ASN A 116 19.76 22.09 -10.70
CA ASN A 116 19.79 21.99 -12.15
C ASN A 116 18.77 22.93 -12.79
#